data_AF-A0A810MZJ5-F1
#
_entry.id   AF-A0A810MZJ5-F1
#
_cell.length_a   1.000
_cell.length_b   1.000
_cell.length_c   1.000
_cell.angle_alpha   90.00
_cell.angle_beta   90.00
_cell.angle_gamma   90.00
#
_symmetry.space_group_name_H-M   'P 1'
#
loop_
_entity.id
_entity.type
_entity.pdbx_description
1 polymer ?
#
loop_
_entity_poly.entity_id
_entity_poly.type
_entity_poly.pdbx_seq_one_letter_code
_entity_poly.pdbx_strand_id
1 'polypeptide(L)'
;MLRRPTRTLLVVLTTAGLAVAGIGVAVAGSRGDSVTVTRAGTVIDGQKINGYLHIKANNVTIRNATLRYAGNHTLRVFSGFTGTVIEDTKIYCEATKTNGVVFGNYTARRVDLFGCKNGFMYSDSAPAVIVDSTWNGRPVSVGSEPGGRPAPAPSPTRSTTPTPSPTPSATTSTAPAPKPTRTTASAPPPPASGGGIPASFPGPHNTGVPGGVTLRNSGGITADKDGQVISGLNINGCVTVTAKNVVIRNSRITCGGTYSIRTNGAKNLVVEDVEINGMGKNSAAVCCGDYTLRRVEITNVIDGPRLGSNTRVEDSWIHHLTRVSGSHNDVLQTTGASNIVVRGNSLEAYNPNTRDPFNACLMIGSTTGPIVSNLVFEQNYCNGGNYSIGVREDLNAANIVIRNNVYGRDFRYGVIARTQQAGITWDSASNVFADNRRPVK
;
A
#
# COMPACT_ATOMS: atom_id res chain seq x y z
N MET A 1 -39.95 -60.54 -4.98
CA MET A 1 -39.30 -59.79 -3.88
C MET A 1 -38.81 -58.46 -4.42
N LEU A 2 -39.12 -57.34 -3.77
CA LEU A 2 -38.69 -56.01 -4.20
C LEU A 2 -37.32 -55.64 -3.61
N ARG A 3 -36.44 -55.02 -4.42
CA ARG A 3 -35.59 -53.92 -3.95
C ARG A 3 -35.68 -52.76 -4.95
N ARG A 4 -36.02 -51.58 -4.44
CA ARG A 4 -36.22 -50.35 -5.23
C ARG A 4 -34.89 -49.62 -5.46
N PRO A 5 -34.71 -48.89 -6.56
CA PRO A 5 -33.71 -47.83 -6.64
C PRO A 5 -34.14 -46.63 -5.78
N THR A 6 -33.21 -46.02 -5.07
CA THR A 6 -33.44 -44.81 -4.27
C THR A 6 -33.60 -43.59 -5.19
N ARG A 7 -34.85 -43.11 -5.34
CA ARG A 7 -35.13 -41.76 -5.84
C ARG A 7 -34.96 -40.75 -4.70
N THR A 8 -34.01 -39.84 -4.80
CA THR A 8 -33.98 -38.66 -3.93
C THR A 8 -35.04 -37.67 -4.41
N LEU A 9 -35.98 -37.35 -3.52
CA LEU A 9 -37.14 -36.50 -3.82
C LEU A 9 -36.73 -35.01 -3.79
N LEU A 10 -36.85 -34.32 -4.93
CA LEU A 10 -36.68 -32.87 -4.99
C LEU A 10 -37.97 -32.20 -4.48
N VAL A 11 -38.00 -31.83 -3.19
CA VAL A 11 -39.11 -31.07 -2.62
C VAL A 11 -38.93 -29.59 -2.96
N VAL A 12 -39.66 -29.14 -3.98
CA VAL A 12 -39.82 -27.71 -4.27
C VAL A 12 -40.88 -27.15 -3.31
N LEU A 13 -40.45 -26.44 -2.28
CA LEU A 13 -41.35 -25.66 -1.44
C LEU A 13 -41.48 -24.24 -2.00
N THR A 14 -42.54 -23.99 -2.77
CA THR A 14 -42.93 -22.64 -3.18
C THR A 14 -43.62 -21.93 -2.02
N THR A 15 -42.91 -21.03 -1.33
CA THR A 15 -43.53 -19.98 -0.52
C THR A 15 -43.46 -18.65 -1.28
N ALA A 16 -44.58 -18.27 -1.90
CA ALA A 16 -44.75 -16.93 -2.42
C ALA A 16 -44.83 -15.94 -1.23
N GLY A 17 -43.91 -14.97 -1.19
CA GLY A 17 -43.86 -13.89 -0.21
C GLY A 17 -43.60 -12.57 -0.92
N LEU A 18 -44.44 -11.57 -0.64
CA LEU A 18 -44.57 -10.31 -1.37
C LEU A 18 -43.24 -9.65 -1.80
N ALA A 19 -43.19 -9.23 -3.05
CA ALA A 19 -42.11 -8.40 -3.57
C ALA A 19 -42.21 -6.97 -3.01
N VAL A 20 -41.14 -6.52 -2.35
CA VAL A 20 -40.82 -5.10 -2.16
C VAL A 20 -39.42 -4.88 -2.73
N ALA A 21 -39.26 -3.85 -3.57
CA ALA A 21 -38.03 -3.66 -4.34
C ALA A 21 -36.82 -3.31 -3.45
N GLY A 22 -35.71 -4.04 -3.62
CA GLY A 22 -34.54 -3.95 -2.73
C GLY A 22 -33.25 -4.57 -3.28
N ILE A 23 -32.83 -4.10 -4.46
CA ILE A 23 -31.44 -4.07 -4.98
C ILE A 23 -30.46 -5.18 -4.48
N GLY A 24 -30.28 -6.20 -5.33
CA GLY A 24 -28.94 -6.72 -5.64
C GLY A 24 -28.20 -7.52 -4.56
N VAL A 25 -28.65 -8.76 -4.31
CA VAL A 25 -27.81 -9.80 -3.70
C VAL A 25 -26.60 -10.04 -4.62
N ALA A 26 -25.41 -9.60 -4.18
CA ALA A 26 -24.15 -10.03 -4.75
C ALA A 26 -23.75 -11.38 -4.13
N VAL A 27 -23.20 -12.29 -4.93
CA VAL A 27 -22.91 -13.66 -4.50
C VAL A 27 -21.92 -13.65 -3.33
N ALA A 28 -22.39 -14.08 -2.16
CA ALA A 28 -21.55 -14.36 -1.02
C ALA A 28 -20.69 -15.59 -1.32
N GLY A 29 -19.37 -15.45 -1.28
CA GLY A 29 -18.44 -16.58 -1.24
C GLY A 29 -18.43 -17.25 0.13
N SER A 30 -19.53 -17.92 0.50
CA SER A 30 -19.74 -18.52 1.81
C SER A 30 -18.97 -19.84 1.99
N ARG A 31 -17.70 -19.74 2.38
CA ARG A 31 -17.08 -20.77 3.23
C ARG A 31 -17.28 -20.37 4.69
N GLY A 32 -18.42 -20.81 5.24
CA GLY A 32 -18.96 -20.38 6.54
C GLY A 32 -19.87 -19.15 6.42
N ASP A 33 -20.54 -18.78 7.53
CA ASP A 33 -21.50 -17.67 7.67
C ASP A 33 -20.87 -16.26 7.52
N SER A 34 -19.71 -16.15 6.85
CA SER A 34 -19.02 -14.90 6.58
C SER A 34 -19.40 -14.34 5.20
N VAL A 35 -19.47 -13.02 5.10
CA VAL A 35 -19.94 -12.30 3.91
C VAL A 35 -18.84 -11.39 3.37
N THR A 36 -18.65 -11.37 2.05
CA THR A 36 -17.84 -10.36 1.36
C THR A 36 -18.70 -9.62 0.34
N VAL A 37 -18.86 -8.31 0.49
CA VAL A 37 -19.57 -7.43 -0.43
C VAL A 37 -18.59 -6.87 -1.45
N THR A 38 -18.81 -7.15 -2.74
CA THR A 38 -17.96 -6.71 -3.86
C THR A 38 -18.68 -5.81 -4.86
N ARG A 39 -19.98 -5.56 -4.66
CA ARG A 39 -20.83 -4.73 -5.53
C ARG A 39 -21.15 -3.40 -4.85
N ALA A 40 -20.96 -2.30 -5.57
CA ALA A 40 -21.29 -0.97 -5.05
C ALA A 40 -22.81 -0.78 -4.96
N GLY A 41 -23.27 -0.06 -3.93
CA GLY A 41 -24.71 0.14 -3.69
C GLY A 41 -25.44 -1.06 -3.06
N THR A 42 -24.73 -2.12 -2.65
CA THR A 42 -25.37 -3.26 -1.96
C THR A 42 -25.93 -2.83 -0.61
N VAL A 43 -27.14 -3.30 -0.29
CA VAL A 43 -27.79 -3.12 1.00
C VAL A 43 -27.88 -4.46 1.72
N ILE A 44 -27.42 -4.51 2.97
CA ILE A 44 -27.59 -5.63 3.90
C ILE A 44 -28.61 -5.16 4.95
N ASP A 45 -29.79 -5.78 4.96
CA ASP A 45 -30.89 -5.41 5.86
C ASP A 45 -31.36 -6.64 6.65
N GLY A 46 -31.52 -6.49 7.97
CA GLY A 46 -32.06 -7.51 8.88
C GLY A 46 -31.22 -8.79 9.04
N GLN A 47 -30.02 -8.85 8.48
CA GLN A 47 -29.24 -10.09 8.39
C GLN A 47 -28.53 -10.46 9.70
N LYS A 48 -28.46 -11.76 9.98
CA LYS A 48 -27.61 -12.35 11.02
C LYS A 48 -26.39 -13.00 10.37
N ILE A 49 -25.19 -12.61 10.78
CA ILE A 49 -23.92 -13.02 10.18
C ILE A 49 -23.02 -13.59 11.28
N ASN A 50 -22.84 -14.91 11.33
CA ASN A 50 -21.95 -15.57 12.30
C ASN A 50 -20.52 -15.71 11.73
N GLY A 51 -19.99 -14.60 11.27
CA GLY A 51 -18.74 -14.54 10.51
C GLY A 51 -18.23 -13.11 10.36
N TYR A 52 -17.16 -12.95 9.59
CA TYR A 52 -16.73 -11.61 9.20
C TYR A 52 -17.68 -11.02 8.16
N LEU A 53 -17.80 -9.69 8.15
CA LEU A 53 -18.38 -8.90 7.07
C LEU A 53 -17.28 -8.04 6.43
N HIS A 54 -16.87 -8.40 5.21
CA HIS A 54 -15.84 -7.70 4.45
C HIS A 54 -16.49 -6.81 3.38
N ILE A 55 -16.28 -5.50 3.48
CA ILE A 55 -16.79 -4.51 2.53
C ILE A 55 -15.68 -4.12 1.56
N LYS A 56 -15.81 -4.60 0.32
CA LYS A 56 -14.91 -4.35 -0.81
C LYS A 56 -15.67 -3.65 -1.95
N ALA A 57 -16.51 -2.67 -1.60
CA ALA A 57 -17.30 -1.90 -2.54
C ALA A 57 -17.74 -0.55 -1.96
N ASN A 58 -18.01 0.43 -2.82
CA ASN A 58 -18.49 1.76 -2.44
C ASN A 58 -19.98 1.78 -2.11
N ASN A 59 -20.40 2.75 -1.30
CA ASN A 59 -21.81 3.07 -1.04
C ASN A 59 -22.62 1.85 -0.53
N VAL A 60 -22.03 1.07 0.38
CA VAL A 60 -22.67 -0.12 0.94
C VAL A 60 -23.42 0.24 2.23
N THR A 61 -24.70 -0.08 2.30
CA THR A 61 -25.52 0.14 3.50
C THR A 61 -25.69 -1.16 4.26
N ILE A 62 -25.48 -1.13 5.57
CA ILE A 62 -25.71 -2.23 6.50
C ILE A 62 -26.66 -1.70 7.56
N ARG A 63 -27.86 -2.26 7.67
CA ARG A 63 -28.85 -1.81 8.64
C ARG A 63 -29.62 -2.95 9.30
N ASN A 64 -30.10 -2.72 10.52
CA ASN A 64 -30.87 -3.69 11.31
C ASN A 64 -30.15 -5.04 11.49
N ALA A 65 -28.81 -5.09 11.36
CA ALA A 65 -28.06 -6.32 11.25
C ALA A 65 -27.53 -6.81 12.61
N THR A 66 -27.16 -8.09 12.69
CA THR A 66 -26.47 -8.66 13.85
C THR A 66 -25.27 -9.49 13.39
N LEU A 67 -24.07 -9.12 13.84
CA LEU A 67 -22.82 -9.80 13.49
C LEU A 67 -22.23 -10.49 14.73
N ARG A 68 -21.68 -11.68 14.57
CA ARG A 68 -21.00 -12.48 15.62
C ARG A 68 -19.70 -13.08 15.09
N TYR A 69 -18.56 -12.79 15.71
CA TYR A 69 -17.27 -13.31 15.21
C TYR A 69 -16.16 -13.38 16.26
N ALA A 70 -15.32 -14.42 16.17
CA ALA A 70 -14.18 -14.68 17.06
C ALA A 70 -12.80 -14.50 16.37
N GLY A 71 -12.76 -14.03 15.11
CA GLY A 71 -11.52 -13.77 14.38
C GLY A 71 -10.92 -12.40 14.69
N ASN A 72 -10.22 -11.77 13.74
CA ASN A 72 -9.50 -10.53 14.01
C ASN A 72 -10.36 -9.26 13.86
N HIS A 73 -11.30 -9.24 12.91
CA HIS A 73 -12.15 -8.07 12.63
C HIS A 73 -13.56 -8.55 12.25
N THR A 74 -14.60 -8.07 12.93
CA THR A 74 -15.98 -8.50 12.67
C THR A 74 -16.57 -7.80 11.44
N LEU A 75 -16.35 -6.49 11.29
CA LEU A 75 -16.72 -5.73 10.10
C LEU A 75 -15.49 -4.97 9.59
N ARG A 76 -15.06 -5.27 8.36
CA ARG A 76 -13.91 -4.61 7.71
C ARG A 76 -14.31 -3.93 6.39
N VAL A 77 -14.33 -2.61 6.40
CA VAL A 77 -14.18 -1.76 5.20
C VAL A 77 -12.72 -1.83 4.74
N PHE A 78 -12.52 -2.17 3.47
CA PHE A 78 -11.19 -2.23 2.87
C PHE A 78 -10.79 -0.86 2.28
N SER A 79 -9.48 -0.63 2.23
CA SER A 79 -8.90 0.57 1.61
C SER A 79 -9.32 0.71 0.15
N GLY A 80 -9.56 1.94 -0.30
CA GLY A 80 -10.07 2.25 -1.64
C GLY A 80 -11.60 2.22 -1.76
N PHE A 81 -12.31 1.85 -0.69
CA PHE A 81 -13.77 1.90 -0.64
C PHE A 81 -14.27 2.95 0.35
N THR A 82 -15.35 3.65 -0.03
CA THR A 82 -15.94 4.78 0.72
C THR A 82 -17.47 4.73 0.71
N GLY A 83 -18.09 5.53 1.59
CA GLY A 83 -19.54 5.63 1.68
C GLY A 83 -20.21 4.41 2.31
N THR A 84 -19.49 3.63 3.13
CA THR A 84 -20.14 2.57 3.91
C THR A 84 -21.01 3.20 4.99
N VAL A 85 -22.27 2.81 5.09
CA VAL A 85 -23.21 3.31 6.11
C VAL A 85 -23.67 2.13 6.96
N ILE A 86 -23.57 2.26 8.28
CA ILE A 86 -23.90 1.22 9.25
C ILE A 86 -24.92 1.81 10.23
N GLU A 87 -26.13 1.26 10.26
CA GLU A 87 -27.25 1.81 11.04
C GLU A 87 -27.91 0.70 11.88
N ASP A 88 -28.34 1.01 13.10
CA ASP A 88 -29.21 0.12 13.91
C ASP A 88 -28.69 -1.33 14.02
N THR A 89 -27.37 -1.49 14.17
CA THR A 89 -26.66 -2.77 13.96
C THR A 89 -25.89 -3.17 15.21
N LYS A 90 -25.98 -4.46 15.57
CA LYS A 90 -25.34 -5.05 16.77
C LYS A 90 -24.19 -5.95 16.39
N ILE A 91 -23.02 -5.74 16.99
CA ILE A 91 -21.78 -6.44 16.65
C ILE A 91 -21.19 -7.06 17.91
N TYR A 92 -21.13 -8.40 17.94
CA TYR A 92 -20.57 -9.19 19.03
C TYR A 92 -19.19 -9.73 18.64
N CYS A 93 -18.17 -9.30 19.36
CA CYS A 93 -16.81 -9.80 19.30
C CYS A 93 -16.65 -10.93 20.32
N GLU A 94 -16.51 -12.15 19.84
CA GLU A 94 -16.57 -13.38 20.66
C GLU A 94 -15.18 -13.89 21.09
N ALA A 95 -14.12 -13.15 20.75
CA ALA A 95 -12.78 -13.35 21.32
C ALA A 95 -12.13 -12.01 21.72
N THR A 96 -11.30 -12.05 22.77
CA THR A 96 -10.60 -10.88 23.35
C THR A 96 -9.61 -10.18 22.40
N LYS A 97 -9.33 -10.78 21.24
CA LYS A 97 -8.51 -10.20 20.15
C LYS A 97 -9.34 -9.49 19.08
N THR A 98 -10.64 -9.72 19.02
CA THR A 98 -11.50 -9.30 17.92
C THR A 98 -11.79 -7.80 17.98
N ASN A 99 -11.66 -7.13 16.85
CA ASN A 99 -12.02 -5.72 16.68
C ASN A 99 -13.39 -5.63 16.00
N GLY A 100 -14.14 -4.57 16.33
CA GLY A 100 -15.49 -4.34 15.83
C GLY A 100 -15.54 -3.89 14.37
N VAL A 101 -15.67 -2.57 14.19
CA VAL A 101 -15.73 -1.90 12.88
C VAL A 101 -14.36 -1.32 12.55
N VAL A 102 -13.77 -1.75 11.44
CA VAL A 102 -12.44 -1.32 10.96
C VAL A 102 -12.48 -1.12 9.44
N PHE A 103 -11.55 -0.43 8.77
CA PHE A 103 -10.79 0.72 9.24
C PHE A 103 -11.29 1.95 8.48
N GLY A 104 -12.09 2.79 9.14
CA GLY A 104 -12.56 4.05 8.58
C GLY A 104 -13.42 3.97 7.31
N ASN A 105 -13.64 5.14 6.71
CA ASN A 105 -14.48 5.36 5.52
C ASN A 105 -15.94 4.88 5.68
N TYR A 106 -16.44 4.91 6.92
CA TYR A 106 -17.82 4.58 7.26
C TYR A 106 -18.51 5.66 8.09
N THR A 107 -19.84 5.70 7.98
CA THR A 107 -20.74 6.35 8.94
C THR A 107 -21.41 5.27 9.79
N ALA A 108 -21.34 5.38 11.11
CA ALA A 108 -21.99 4.50 12.07
C ALA A 108 -23.04 5.28 12.88
N ARG A 109 -24.30 4.83 12.87
CA ARG A 109 -25.42 5.44 13.60
C ARG A 109 -26.13 4.37 14.41
N ARG A 110 -26.27 4.55 15.72
CA ARG A 110 -26.96 3.58 16.60
C ARG A 110 -26.38 2.15 16.44
N VAL A 111 -25.04 2.07 16.44
CA VAL A 111 -24.30 0.80 16.33
C VAL A 111 -23.78 0.40 17.70
N ASP A 112 -24.15 -0.80 18.16
CA ASP A 112 -23.72 -1.34 19.46
C ASP A 112 -22.66 -2.41 19.29
N LEU A 113 -21.53 -2.23 19.98
CA LEU A 113 -20.38 -3.15 19.97
C LEU A 113 -20.18 -3.81 21.32
N PHE A 114 -20.14 -5.15 21.34
CA PHE A 114 -20.05 -5.97 22.55
C PHE A 114 -18.81 -6.86 22.53
N GLY A 115 -17.99 -6.82 23.58
CA GLY A 115 -16.81 -7.69 23.76
C GLY A 115 -15.58 -7.31 22.91
N CYS A 116 -15.65 -6.23 22.13
CA CYS A 116 -14.60 -5.89 21.17
C CYS A 116 -13.38 -5.27 21.84
N LYS A 117 -12.17 -5.72 21.43
CA LYS A 117 -10.88 -5.19 21.86
C LYS A 117 -10.69 -3.72 21.49
N ASN A 118 -11.09 -3.38 20.26
CA ASN A 118 -11.27 -2.02 19.77
C ASN A 118 -12.66 -1.97 19.13
N GLY A 119 -13.48 -0.99 19.49
CA GLY A 119 -14.85 -0.86 18.98
C GLY A 119 -14.87 -0.33 17.55
N PHE A 120 -14.63 0.96 17.42
CA PHE A 120 -14.60 1.70 16.16
C PHE A 120 -13.17 2.12 15.85
N MET A 121 -12.60 1.61 14.74
CA MET A 121 -11.25 1.95 14.30
C MET A 121 -11.31 2.79 13.02
N TYR A 122 -10.66 3.95 13.06
CA TYR A 122 -10.58 4.94 11.97
C TYR A 122 -9.27 5.74 12.11
N SER A 123 -8.97 6.61 11.15
CA SER A 123 -7.79 7.50 11.15
C SER A 123 -8.08 8.75 10.32
N ASP A 124 -7.23 9.78 10.35
CA ASP A 124 -7.46 10.98 9.52
C ASP A 124 -7.50 10.67 8.00
N SER A 125 -6.74 9.64 7.57
CA SER A 125 -6.73 9.14 6.18
C SER A 125 -7.86 8.15 5.85
N ALA A 126 -8.65 7.75 6.84
CA ALA A 126 -9.84 6.95 6.68
C ALA A 126 -10.80 7.32 7.83
N PRO A 127 -11.47 8.48 7.75
CA PRO A 127 -12.25 9.01 8.87
C PRO A 127 -13.52 8.19 9.08
N ALA A 128 -14.11 8.29 10.27
CA ALA A 128 -15.44 7.78 10.54
C ALA A 128 -16.32 8.89 11.13
N VAL A 129 -17.61 8.87 10.77
CA VAL A 129 -18.64 9.61 11.48
C VAL A 129 -19.37 8.62 12.36
N ILE A 130 -19.44 8.88 13.67
CA ILE A 130 -20.03 7.96 14.65
C ILE A 130 -21.04 8.77 15.47
N VAL A 131 -22.30 8.33 15.48
CA VAL A 131 -23.42 9.02 16.13
C VAL A 131 -24.26 8.00 16.91
N ASP A 132 -24.70 8.37 18.11
CA ASP A 132 -25.58 7.59 18.99
C ASP A 132 -25.20 6.12 19.18
N SER A 133 -23.89 5.81 19.11
CA SER A 133 -23.38 4.45 19.07
C SER A 133 -22.69 4.07 20.37
N THR A 134 -22.54 2.77 20.66
CA THR A 134 -21.91 2.29 21.90
C THR A 134 -20.79 1.29 21.65
N TRP A 135 -19.79 1.30 22.53
CA TRP A 135 -18.75 0.28 22.61
C TRP A 135 -18.60 -0.20 24.06
N ASN A 136 -18.86 -1.49 24.27
CA ASN A 136 -18.88 -2.16 25.57
C ASN A 136 -19.74 -1.40 26.59
N GLY A 137 -20.92 -0.93 26.16
CA GLY A 137 -21.87 -0.16 26.96
C GLY A 137 -21.51 1.32 27.20
N ARG A 138 -20.38 1.81 26.67
CA ARG A 138 -20.00 3.22 26.73
C ARG A 138 -20.40 3.95 25.44
N PRO A 139 -21.05 5.12 25.50
CA PRO A 139 -21.31 5.94 24.31
C PRO A 139 -20.02 6.33 23.57
N VAL A 140 -20.09 6.37 22.25
CA VAL A 140 -19.02 6.83 21.35
C VAL A 140 -19.64 7.72 20.27
N SER A 141 -19.14 8.94 20.16
CA SER A 141 -19.53 9.90 19.11
C SER A 141 -18.29 10.59 18.53
N VAL A 142 -18.22 10.70 17.20
CA VAL A 142 -17.06 11.22 16.45
C VAL A 142 -17.55 11.95 15.20
N GLY A 143 -17.11 13.20 15.03
CA GLY A 143 -17.48 14.03 13.89
C GLY A 143 -18.90 14.60 13.97
N SER A 144 -19.24 15.43 12.99
CA SER A 144 -20.58 16.02 12.82
C SER A 144 -21.19 15.52 11.52
N GLU A 145 -22.49 15.26 11.48
CA GLU A 145 -23.14 14.81 10.24
C GLU A 145 -23.09 15.87 9.13
N PRO A 146 -22.74 15.49 7.89
CA PRO A 146 -23.04 16.30 6.72
C PRO A 146 -24.55 16.20 6.41
N GLY A 147 -25.38 17.04 7.05
CA GLY A 147 -26.81 17.12 6.67
C GLY A 147 -27.86 17.43 7.75
N GLY A 148 -27.52 18.02 8.91
CA GLY A 148 -28.53 18.59 9.81
C GLY A 148 -28.80 20.06 9.48
N ARG A 149 -29.99 20.41 8.97
CA ARG A 149 -30.36 21.78 8.53
C ARG A 149 -30.71 22.73 9.71
N PRO A 150 -29.99 23.86 9.90
CA PRO A 150 -30.50 25.02 10.61
C PRO A 150 -31.32 25.91 9.66
N ALA A 151 -32.28 26.68 10.19
CA ALA A 151 -33.16 27.55 9.40
C ALA A 151 -32.42 28.81 8.87
N PRO A 152 -32.80 29.33 7.68
CA PRO A 152 -32.19 30.54 7.12
C PRO A 152 -32.80 31.83 7.70
N ALA A 153 -31.95 32.84 7.92
CA ALA A 153 -32.34 34.23 8.17
C ALA A 153 -31.61 35.15 7.15
N PRO A 154 -32.15 36.33 6.81
CA PRO A 154 -31.98 36.91 5.47
C PRO A 154 -30.74 37.81 5.27
N SER A 155 -30.40 38.01 3.99
CA SER A 155 -29.33 38.88 3.49
C SER A 155 -29.89 40.19 2.90
N PRO A 156 -29.14 41.31 2.93
CA PRO A 156 -29.34 42.42 2.02
C PRO A 156 -28.13 42.74 1.11
N THR A 157 -28.28 42.37 -0.17
CA THR A 157 -28.22 43.26 -1.36
C THR A 157 -27.08 44.30 -1.58
N ARG A 158 -26.19 43.96 -2.54
CA ARG A 158 -25.60 44.74 -3.68
C ARG A 158 -25.06 46.19 -3.52
N SER A 159 -23.90 46.41 -4.16
CA SER A 159 -23.68 47.54 -5.11
C SER A 159 -22.62 47.14 -6.17
N THR A 160 -22.43 47.93 -7.24
CA THR A 160 -21.95 47.45 -8.57
C THR A 160 -21.07 48.44 -9.38
N THR A 161 -20.14 47.89 -10.22
CA THR A 161 -19.67 48.44 -11.54
C THR A 161 -18.64 49.61 -11.52
N PRO A 162 -17.74 49.84 -12.54
CA PRO A 162 -17.08 49.00 -13.57
C PRO A 162 -15.52 49.16 -13.70
N THR A 163 -14.90 48.40 -14.62
CA THR A 163 -13.52 48.54 -15.19
C THR A 163 -13.47 49.49 -16.43
N PRO A 164 -12.31 49.98 -16.95
CA PRO A 164 -11.49 49.19 -17.92
C PRO A 164 -9.94 49.42 -17.96
N SER A 165 -9.30 48.63 -18.84
CA SER A 165 -7.87 48.38 -19.24
C SER A 165 -7.16 49.54 -20.03
N PRO A 166 -5.97 49.41 -20.72
CA PRO A 166 -4.92 48.32 -20.80
C PRO A 166 -3.39 48.72 -20.95
N THR A 167 -2.48 47.70 -20.91
CA THR A 167 -1.13 47.57 -21.61
C THR A 167 0.08 48.50 -21.26
N PRO A 168 1.37 48.22 -21.66
CA PRO A 168 1.92 47.20 -22.58
C PRO A 168 3.12 46.31 -22.07
N SER A 169 3.73 45.57 -23.01
CA SER A 169 4.66 44.42 -22.84
C SER A 169 6.16 44.72 -23.07
N ALA A 170 7.06 43.98 -22.39
CA ALA A 170 8.49 43.73 -22.70
C ALA A 170 9.09 42.67 -21.72
N THR A 171 10.21 41.96 -21.91
CA THR A 171 10.96 41.40 -23.08
C THR A 171 11.89 40.25 -22.55
N THR A 172 12.41 39.38 -23.43
CA THR A 172 13.24 38.18 -23.12
C THR A 172 14.67 38.43 -22.62
N SER A 173 15.25 37.48 -21.86
CA SER A 173 16.69 37.11 -21.99
C SER A 173 16.98 35.70 -21.47
N THR A 174 17.72 34.90 -22.25
CA THR A 174 18.21 33.55 -21.93
C THR A 174 19.72 33.56 -21.63
N ALA A 175 20.19 32.70 -20.73
CA ALA A 175 21.61 32.50 -20.45
C ALA A 175 22.00 31.01 -20.62
N PRO A 176 23.16 30.67 -21.24
CA PRO A 176 23.52 29.27 -21.52
C PRO A 176 24.23 28.59 -20.34
N ALA A 177 23.97 27.29 -20.14
CA ALA A 177 24.68 26.45 -19.18
C ALA A 177 25.91 25.75 -19.81
N PRO A 178 27.01 25.53 -19.05
CA PRO A 178 28.21 24.88 -19.56
C PRO A 178 28.07 23.34 -19.70
N LYS A 179 28.81 22.80 -20.66
CA LYS A 179 28.81 21.39 -21.09
C LYS A 179 29.75 20.53 -20.23
N PRO A 180 29.33 19.37 -19.68
CA PRO A 180 30.23 18.46 -18.97
C PRO A 180 31.09 17.62 -19.94
N THR A 181 32.37 17.48 -19.60
CA THR A 181 33.37 16.68 -20.32
C THR A 181 33.22 15.20 -19.98
N ARG A 182 33.34 14.30 -20.98
CA ARG A 182 33.34 12.85 -20.76
C ARG A 182 34.73 12.35 -20.39
N THR A 183 34.85 11.73 -19.23
CA THR A 183 36.03 10.93 -18.85
C THR A 183 35.84 9.48 -19.32
N THR A 184 36.90 8.86 -19.82
CA THR A 184 36.91 7.53 -20.41
C THR A 184 36.76 6.40 -19.39
N ALA A 185 35.93 5.40 -19.69
CA ALA A 185 35.78 4.20 -18.88
C ALA A 185 36.99 3.26 -19.05
N SER A 186 37.50 2.72 -17.93
CA SER A 186 38.49 1.64 -17.92
C SER A 186 37.81 0.27 -17.91
N ALA A 187 38.51 -0.77 -18.37
CA ALA A 187 37.98 -2.13 -18.50
C ALA A 187 37.67 -2.78 -17.13
N PRO A 188 36.68 -3.71 -17.05
CA PRO A 188 36.28 -4.32 -15.80
C PRO A 188 37.29 -5.38 -15.31
N PRO A 189 37.57 -5.45 -13.99
CA PRO A 189 38.37 -6.52 -13.39
C PRO A 189 37.59 -7.86 -13.33
N PRO A 190 38.27 -9.01 -13.17
CA PRO A 190 37.61 -10.31 -13.08
C PRO A 190 36.72 -10.44 -11.82
N PRO A 191 35.67 -11.29 -11.86
CA PRO A 191 34.71 -11.39 -10.76
C PRO A 191 35.34 -12.00 -9.51
N ALA A 192 35.23 -11.27 -8.39
CA ALA A 192 35.61 -11.78 -7.08
C ALA A 192 34.59 -12.81 -6.58
N SER A 193 35.07 -13.98 -6.16
CA SER A 193 34.26 -15.02 -5.51
C SER A 193 33.96 -14.62 -4.05
N GLY A 194 32.87 -13.87 -3.85
CA GLY A 194 32.34 -13.50 -2.54
C GLY A 194 30.87 -13.07 -2.66
N GLY A 195 30.06 -13.34 -1.65
CA GLY A 195 28.60 -13.12 -1.65
C GLY A 195 28.15 -11.65 -1.57
N GLY A 196 28.93 -10.72 -2.12
CA GLY A 196 28.55 -9.32 -2.23
C GLY A 196 27.69 -9.03 -3.46
N ILE A 197 27.13 -7.82 -3.50
CA ILE A 197 26.44 -7.27 -4.67
C ILE A 197 27.40 -7.28 -5.87
N PRO A 198 27.03 -7.83 -7.04
CA PRO A 198 27.88 -7.78 -8.22
C PRO A 198 28.08 -6.33 -8.66
N ALA A 199 29.32 -5.94 -8.97
CA ALA A 199 29.73 -4.53 -9.18
C ALA A 199 29.00 -3.78 -10.32
N SER A 200 28.19 -4.46 -11.13
CA SER A 200 27.31 -3.87 -12.14
C SER A 200 25.99 -3.29 -11.58
N PHE A 201 25.67 -3.56 -10.30
CA PHE A 201 24.43 -3.13 -9.65
C PHE A 201 24.67 -1.97 -8.66
N PRO A 202 23.60 -1.28 -8.20
CA PRO A 202 23.71 -0.18 -7.26
C PRO A 202 24.28 -0.59 -5.90
N GLY A 203 24.93 0.35 -5.21
CA GLY A 203 25.58 0.16 -3.93
C GLY A 203 26.20 1.48 -3.40
N PRO A 204 27.08 1.41 -2.39
CA PRO A 204 27.52 2.58 -1.58
C PRO A 204 28.31 3.67 -2.32
N HIS A 205 28.54 3.51 -3.63
CA HIS A 205 29.31 4.44 -4.47
C HIS A 205 28.47 5.10 -5.57
N ASN A 206 27.21 4.68 -5.77
CA ASN A 206 26.32 5.22 -6.80
C ASN A 206 24.85 5.37 -6.36
N THR A 207 24.55 5.14 -5.07
CA THR A 207 23.27 5.45 -4.42
C THR A 207 23.46 6.38 -3.23
N GLY A 208 22.36 6.95 -2.74
CA GLY A 208 22.38 7.81 -1.57
C GLY A 208 22.79 9.24 -1.90
N VAL A 209 23.39 9.95 -0.94
CA VAL A 209 23.81 11.34 -1.14
C VAL A 209 25.12 11.37 -1.95
N PRO A 210 25.20 12.10 -3.08
CA PRO A 210 26.40 12.12 -3.89
C PRO A 210 27.60 12.70 -3.15
N GLY A 211 28.78 12.13 -3.40
CA GLY A 211 30.03 12.60 -2.82
C GLY A 211 30.26 14.10 -3.07
N GLY A 212 30.65 14.82 -2.03
CA GLY A 212 30.89 16.28 -2.07
C GLY A 212 29.66 17.15 -1.80
N VAL A 213 28.45 16.60 -1.66
CA VAL A 213 27.28 17.37 -1.24
C VAL A 213 27.38 17.75 0.24
N THR A 214 27.41 19.06 0.53
CA THR A 214 27.25 19.57 1.90
C THR A 214 25.78 19.65 2.28
N LEU A 215 25.38 18.92 3.33
CA LEU A 215 24.00 18.90 3.82
C LEU A 215 23.76 19.96 4.90
N ARG A 216 22.64 20.69 4.81
CA ARG A 216 22.15 21.59 5.87
C ARG A 216 21.13 20.87 6.75
N ASN A 217 21.26 20.97 8.07
CA ASN A 217 20.31 20.35 8.99
C ASN A 217 18.90 20.95 8.86
N SER A 218 17.88 20.09 8.93
CA SER A 218 16.47 20.47 9.14
C SER A 218 15.79 19.50 10.09
N GLY A 219 14.62 19.89 10.61
CA GLY A 219 13.66 18.94 11.17
C GLY A 219 12.88 18.21 10.06
N GLY A 220 11.81 17.51 10.45
CA GLY A 220 10.84 16.93 9.50
C GLY A 220 10.15 17.98 8.64
N ILE A 221 9.61 17.56 7.49
CA ILE A 221 9.12 18.46 6.44
C ILE A 221 7.71 18.04 5.99
N THR A 222 6.82 19.02 5.87
CA THR A 222 5.61 18.90 5.05
C THR A 222 5.85 19.60 3.72
N ALA A 223 5.75 18.86 2.61
CA ALA A 223 5.87 19.37 1.25
C ALA A 223 4.47 19.59 0.67
N ASP A 224 3.97 20.81 0.86
CA ASP A 224 2.61 21.27 0.57
C ASP A 224 2.49 22.23 -0.62
N LYS A 225 3.61 22.51 -1.30
CA LYS A 225 3.66 23.37 -2.49
C LYS A 225 3.95 22.58 -3.76
N ASP A 226 3.13 22.78 -4.78
CA ASP A 226 3.31 22.12 -6.07
C ASP A 226 4.65 22.52 -6.71
N GLY A 227 5.39 21.53 -7.23
CA GLY A 227 6.71 21.77 -7.82
C GLY A 227 7.82 22.08 -6.81
N GLN A 228 7.57 21.95 -5.49
CA GLN A 228 8.57 22.22 -4.46
C GLN A 228 9.79 21.30 -4.61
N VAL A 229 10.98 21.90 -4.58
CA VAL A 229 12.26 21.18 -4.59
C VAL A 229 12.88 21.24 -3.20
N ILE A 230 13.08 20.08 -2.58
CA ILE A 230 13.79 19.87 -1.32
C ILE A 230 15.17 19.30 -1.70
N SER A 231 16.24 20.02 -1.38
CA SER A 231 17.59 19.65 -1.83
C SER A 231 18.67 20.03 -0.83
N GLY A 232 19.69 19.17 -0.68
CA GLY A 232 20.87 19.47 0.16
C GLY A 232 20.58 19.48 1.66
N LEU A 233 19.63 18.66 2.14
CA LEU A 233 19.22 18.65 3.55
C LEU A 233 19.61 17.37 4.30
N ASN A 234 20.00 17.52 5.56
CA ASN A 234 20.05 16.45 6.55
C ASN A 234 18.78 16.56 7.42
N ILE A 235 17.75 15.84 6.99
CA ILE A 235 16.39 15.90 7.52
C ILE A 235 16.30 14.96 8.73
N ASN A 236 16.36 15.53 9.93
CA ASN A 236 16.18 14.82 11.19
C ASN A 236 14.70 14.84 11.55
N GLY A 237 13.93 13.99 10.86
CA GLY A 237 12.49 13.90 10.95
C GLY A 237 11.89 13.29 9.69
N CYS A 238 10.60 13.00 9.73
CA CYS A 238 9.89 12.36 8.63
C CYS A 238 9.39 13.39 7.61
N VAL A 239 9.21 12.97 6.35
CA VAL A 239 8.67 13.82 5.28
C VAL A 239 7.25 13.41 4.94
N THR A 240 6.30 14.35 4.97
CA THR A 240 4.95 14.17 4.42
C THR A 240 4.80 15.02 3.16
N VAL A 241 4.41 14.40 2.06
CA VAL A 241 4.20 15.07 0.77
C VAL A 241 2.71 15.10 0.48
N THR A 242 2.13 16.30 0.35
CA THR A 242 0.71 16.50 0.00
C THR A 242 0.54 17.12 -1.40
N ALA A 243 1.54 17.87 -1.87
CA ALA A 243 1.55 18.52 -3.17
C ALA A 243 1.95 17.59 -4.33
N LYS A 244 1.70 18.04 -5.58
CA LYS A 244 2.13 17.35 -6.81
C LYS A 244 3.48 17.86 -7.32
N ASN A 245 4.17 17.01 -8.08
CA ASN A 245 5.45 17.29 -8.75
C ASN A 245 6.57 17.74 -7.79
N VAL A 246 6.51 17.30 -6.52
CA VAL A 246 7.56 17.57 -5.53
C VAL A 246 8.81 16.76 -5.89
N VAL A 247 9.99 17.36 -5.74
CA VAL A 247 11.28 16.70 -5.91
C VAL A 247 12.06 16.76 -4.60
N ILE A 248 12.49 15.61 -4.09
CA ILE A 248 13.41 15.49 -2.95
C ILE A 248 14.72 14.93 -3.50
N ARG A 249 15.84 15.63 -3.31
CA ARG A 249 17.12 15.19 -3.86
C ARG A 249 18.34 15.54 -3.06
N ASN A 250 19.47 14.87 -3.29
CA ASN A 250 20.76 15.17 -2.68
C ASN A 250 20.64 15.39 -1.16
N SER A 251 19.91 14.51 -0.47
CA SER A 251 19.46 14.72 0.91
C SER A 251 19.49 13.43 1.72
N ARG A 252 19.63 13.54 3.04
CA ARG A 252 19.54 12.43 3.99
C ARG A 252 18.27 12.58 4.83
N ILE A 253 17.55 11.49 5.05
CA ILE A 253 16.35 11.43 5.91
C ILE A 253 16.60 10.42 7.02
N THR A 254 16.50 10.88 8.28
CA THR A 254 16.52 10.03 9.47
C THR A 254 15.17 10.16 10.17
N CYS A 255 14.33 9.12 10.12
CA CYS A 255 12.96 9.16 10.63
C CYS A 255 12.59 7.89 11.40
N GLY A 256 12.33 8.04 12.70
CA GLY A 256 11.81 6.98 13.57
C GLY A 256 10.28 6.86 13.62
N GLY A 257 9.55 7.45 12.67
CA GLY A 257 8.09 7.38 12.57
C GLY A 257 7.58 6.17 11.78
N THR A 258 6.28 6.15 11.44
CA THR A 258 5.67 5.05 10.66
C THR A 258 6.22 4.94 9.23
N TYR A 259 6.51 6.09 8.60
CA TYR A 259 7.04 6.18 7.24
C TYR A 259 8.12 7.27 7.19
N SER A 260 9.26 7.02 6.53
CA SER A 260 10.26 8.08 6.28
C SER A 260 9.75 9.10 5.27
N ILE A 261 9.06 8.64 4.23
CA ILE A 261 8.32 9.49 3.28
C ILE A 261 6.88 9.00 3.15
N ARG A 262 5.90 9.89 3.41
CA ARG A 262 4.46 9.63 3.24
C ARG A 262 3.88 10.49 2.11
N THR A 263 3.50 9.89 0.99
CA THR A 263 2.61 10.50 0.00
C THR A 263 1.19 10.51 0.55
N ASN A 264 0.61 11.69 0.73
CA ASN A 264 -0.74 11.89 1.23
C ASN A 264 -1.54 12.77 0.25
N GLY A 265 -2.01 12.17 -0.84
CA GLY A 265 -2.64 12.89 -1.97
C GLY A 265 -1.64 13.39 -3.03
N ALA A 266 -0.33 13.34 -2.73
CA ALA A 266 0.73 13.70 -3.67
C ALA A 266 0.67 12.92 -5.00
N LYS A 267 1.18 13.55 -6.06
CA LYS A 267 1.31 12.96 -7.40
C LYS A 267 2.67 13.30 -8.00
N ASN A 268 3.26 12.37 -8.75
CA ASN A 268 4.55 12.55 -9.43
C ASN A 268 5.68 12.99 -8.47
N LEU A 269 5.73 12.43 -7.27
CA LEU A 269 6.85 12.66 -6.36
C LEU A 269 8.12 12.04 -6.96
N VAL A 270 9.22 12.79 -7.03
CA VAL A 270 10.54 12.25 -7.36
C VAL A 270 11.42 12.31 -6.11
N VAL A 271 12.04 11.17 -5.77
CA VAL A 271 13.07 11.06 -4.74
C VAL A 271 14.32 10.54 -5.43
N GLU A 272 15.35 11.38 -5.57
CA GLU A 272 16.56 11.06 -6.35
C GLU A 272 17.83 11.36 -5.56
N ASP A 273 18.81 10.45 -5.51
CA ASP A 273 20.08 10.68 -4.80
C ASP A 273 19.84 11.01 -3.29
N VAL A 274 19.09 10.14 -2.61
CA VAL A 274 18.67 10.32 -1.21
C VAL A 274 19.02 9.10 -0.37
N GLU A 275 19.58 9.33 0.81
CA GLU A 275 19.72 8.32 1.87
C GLU A 275 18.51 8.35 2.80
N ILE A 276 17.96 7.19 3.15
CA ILE A 276 16.84 7.03 4.08
C ILE A 276 17.21 6.02 5.18
N ASN A 277 17.17 6.46 6.43
CA ASN A 277 17.35 5.63 7.61
C ASN A 277 16.07 5.63 8.47
N GLY A 278 15.41 4.47 8.57
CA GLY A 278 14.16 4.31 9.30
C GLY A 278 14.28 4.04 10.80
N MET A 279 15.51 4.06 11.36
CA MET A 279 15.83 3.82 12.77
C MET A 279 15.28 2.50 13.36
N GLY A 280 15.02 1.50 12.52
CA GLY A 280 14.38 0.23 12.87
C GLY A 280 12.88 0.32 13.14
N LYS A 281 12.22 1.44 12.81
CA LYS A 281 10.84 1.77 13.23
C LYS A 281 9.83 1.91 12.10
N ASN A 282 10.26 2.27 10.88
CA ASN A 282 9.30 2.48 9.79
C ASN A 282 8.56 1.17 9.43
N SER A 283 7.23 1.22 9.39
CA SER A 283 6.38 0.15 8.84
C SER A 283 6.41 0.10 7.30
N ALA A 284 6.95 1.13 6.66
CA ALA A 284 7.47 1.12 5.28
C ALA A 284 8.38 2.35 5.10
N ALA A 285 9.49 2.23 4.38
CA ALA A 285 10.38 3.38 4.10
C ALA A 285 9.63 4.53 3.41
N VAL A 286 8.90 4.19 2.34
CA VAL A 286 8.09 5.10 1.54
C VAL A 286 6.70 4.50 1.39
N CYS A 287 5.65 5.28 1.60
CA CYS A 287 4.27 4.85 1.34
C CYS A 287 3.46 6.00 0.72
N CYS A 288 2.58 5.78 -0.26
CA CYS A 288 2.13 4.48 -0.77
C CYS A 288 2.07 4.39 -2.29
N GLY A 289 2.11 5.49 -3.07
CA GLY A 289 2.08 5.41 -4.53
C GLY A 289 2.33 6.77 -5.21
N ASP A 290 2.26 6.80 -6.53
CA ASP A 290 2.52 7.98 -7.38
C ASP A 290 3.90 8.65 -7.13
N TYR A 291 4.93 7.82 -6.91
CA TYR A 291 6.31 8.24 -6.69
C TYR A 291 7.33 7.50 -7.55
N THR A 292 8.48 8.14 -7.80
CA THR A 292 9.69 7.55 -8.38
C THR A 292 10.83 7.66 -7.37
N LEU A 293 11.44 6.54 -7.02
CA LEU A 293 12.72 6.47 -6.29
C LEU A 293 13.82 6.19 -7.30
N ARG A 294 14.92 6.95 -7.27
CA ARG A 294 16.06 6.76 -8.16
C ARG A 294 17.39 6.94 -7.45
N ARG A 295 18.31 5.97 -7.56
CA ARG A 295 19.60 5.99 -6.83
C ARG A 295 19.46 6.30 -5.34
N VAL A 296 18.38 5.84 -4.72
CA VAL A 296 18.21 6.00 -3.26
C VAL A 296 18.93 4.88 -2.52
N GLU A 297 19.44 5.18 -1.34
CA GLU A 297 19.88 4.18 -0.36
C GLU A 297 18.85 4.12 0.77
N ILE A 298 18.38 2.91 1.13
CA ILE A 298 17.38 2.73 2.18
C ILE A 298 17.84 1.64 3.16
N THR A 299 17.97 2.02 4.43
CA THR A 299 18.44 1.15 5.52
C THR A 299 17.58 1.24 6.78
N ASN A 300 17.71 0.24 7.66
CA ASN A 300 17.15 0.26 9.01
C ASN A 300 15.62 0.50 9.03
N VAL A 301 14.90 -0.21 8.17
CA VAL A 301 13.42 -0.16 8.06
C VAL A 301 12.83 -1.54 8.34
N ILE A 302 11.57 -1.61 8.78
CA ILE A 302 10.90 -2.91 8.93
C ILE A 302 10.54 -3.44 7.53
N ASP A 303 9.70 -2.70 6.80
CA ASP A 303 9.55 -2.86 5.35
C ASP A 303 10.27 -1.70 4.63
N GLY A 304 10.79 -1.96 3.43
CA GLY A 304 11.16 -0.93 2.48
C GLY A 304 9.94 -0.22 1.87
N PRO A 305 10.06 0.33 0.65
CA PRO A 305 8.96 0.97 -0.07
C PRO A 305 7.72 0.09 -0.28
N ARG A 306 6.54 0.67 -0.01
CA ARG A 306 5.24 0.11 -0.39
C ARG A 306 4.87 0.55 -1.81
N LEU A 307 4.71 -0.41 -2.70
CA LEU A 307 4.44 -0.23 -4.13
C LEU A 307 2.93 -0.20 -4.40
N GLY A 308 2.32 0.97 -4.23
CA GLY A 308 1.01 1.30 -4.79
C GLY A 308 1.10 1.70 -6.25
N SER A 309 -0.01 2.18 -6.82
CA SER A 309 -0.05 2.46 -8.26
C SER A 309 0.88 3.61 -8.68
N ASN A 310 1.29 3.59 -9.96
CA ASN A 310 2.17 4.61 -10.58
C ASN A 310 3.52 4.75 -9.85
N THR A 311 4.10 3.63 -9.42
CA THR A 311 5.36 3.62 -8.66
C THR A 311 6.54 3.18 -9.52
N ARG A 312 7.68 3.87 -9.39
CA ARG A 312 8.97 3.44 -9.96
C ARG A 312 10.04 3.36 -8.88
N VAL A 313 10.85 2.30 -8.94
CA VAL A 313 12.06 2.14 -8.13
C VAL A 313 13.17 1.75 -9.09
N GLU A 314 14.11 2.67 -9.30
CA GLU A 314 15.11 2.61 -10.36
C GLU A 314 16.52 2.79 -9.77
N ASP A 315 17.49 1.97 -10.20
CA ASP A 315 18.92 2.14 -9.91
C ASP A 315 19.27 2.34 -8.41
N SER A 316 18.47 1.79 -7.49
CA SER A 316 18.52 2.05 -6.05
C SER A 316 19.02 0.86 -5.23
N TRP A 317 19.47 1.10 -4.00
CA TRP A 317 19.96 0.08 -3.06
C TRP A 317 19.12 0.06 -1.78
N ILE A 318 18.57 -1.10 -1.44
CA ILE A 318 17.72 -1.28 -0.26
C ILE A 318 18.21 -2.52 0.47
N HIS A 319 18.67 -2.33 1.71
CA HIS A 319 19.47 -3.32 2.43
C HIS A 319 19.37 -3.12 3.94
N HIS A 320 19.87 -4.10 4.71
CA HIS A 320 20.01 -3.97 6.16
C HIS A 320 18.69 -3.55 6.84
N LEU A 321 17.60 -4.25 6.48
CA LEU A 321 16.30 -4.12 7.16
C LEU A 321 16.42 -4.54 8.64
N THR A 322 15.43 -4.18 9.44
CA THR A 322 15.39 -4.41 10.88
C THR A 322 14.18 -5.27 11.26
N ARG A 323 14.45 -6.49 11.74
CA ARG A 323 13.40 -7.38 12.27
C ARG A 323 12.82 -6.82 13.56
N VAL A 324 11.50 -6.82 13.68
CA VAL A 324 10.79 -6.72 14.96
C VAL A 324 9.91 -7.97 15.19
N SER A 325 9.47 -8.22 16.42
CA SER A 325 8.68 -9.41 16.74
C SER A 325 7.41 -9.49 15.88
N GLY A 326 7.20 -10.64 15.21
CA GLY A 326 6.06 -10.89 14.33
C GLY A 326 6.05 -10.15 12.97
N SER A 327 7.11 -9.42 12.60
CA SER A 327 7.18 -8.71 11.31
C SER A 327 7.59 -9.60 10.14
N HIS A 328 7.00 -9.33 8.97
CA HIS A 328 7.27 -10.02 7.70
C HIS A 328 7.99 -9.05 6.75
N ASN A 329 9.23 -8.71 7.08
CA ASN A 329 10.02 -7.67 6.43
C ASN A 329 10.17 -7.90 4.92
N ASP A 330 9.60 -7.00 4.12
CA ASP A 330 9.77 -6.98 2.67
C ASP A 330 10.66 -5.81 2.24
N VAL A 331 11.61 -6.05 1.33
CA VAL A 331 12.39 -4.95 0.71
C VAL A 331 11.48 -4.07 -0.14
N LEU A 332 10.54 -4.68 -0.88
CA LEU A 332 9.47 -4.02 -1.61
C LEU A 332 8.17 -4.81 -1.45
N GLN A 333 7.06 -4.15 -1.07
CA GLN A 333 5.76 -4.80 -0.90
C GLN A 333 4.67 -4.08 -1.70
N THR A 334 3.97 -4.81 -2.58
CA THR A 334 2.82 -4.27 -3.33
C THR A 334 1.57 -4.13 -2.44
N THR A 335 0.76 -3.09 -2.62
CA THR A 335 -0.40 -2.80 -1.75
C THR A 335 -1.77 -3.04 -2.38
N GLY A 336 -1.81 -3.70 -3.55
CA GLY A 336 -2.95 -3.73 -4.46
C GLY A 336 -2.89 -2.52 -5.39
N ALA A 337 -2.37 -2.72 -6.60
CA ALA A 337 -1.75 -1.64 -7.35
C ALA A 337 -1.61 -1.93 -8.84
N SER A 338 -1.42 -0.88 -9.65
CA SER A 338 -1.12 -1.02 -11.07
C SER A 338 -0.06 -0.03 -11.58
N ASN A 339 0.59 -0.36 -12.70
CA ASN A 339 1.63 0.48 -13.32
C ASN A 339 2.84 0.67 -12.37
N ILE A 340 3.60 -0.41 -12.20
CA ILE A 340 4.79 -0.48 -11.33
C ILE A 340 6.01 -0.87 -12.17
N VAL A 341 7.12 -0.16 -11.98
CA VAL A 341 8.44 -0.54 -12.54
C VAL A 341 9.45 -0.65 -11.42
N VAL A 342 10.13 -1.79 -11.34
CA VAL A 342 11.27 -2.04 -10.46
C VAL A 342 12.44 -2.50 -11.33
N ARG A 343 13.39 -1.60 -11.58
CA ARG A 343 14.48 -1.80 -12.55
C ARG A 343 15.84 -1.44 -11.98
N GLY A 344 16.86 -2.24 -12.28
CA GLY A 344 18.25 -1.82 -12.07
C GLY A 344 18.70 -1.81 -10.60
N ASN A 345 17.90 -2.32 -9.65
CA ASN A 345 18.14 -2.14 -8.22
C ASN A 345 19.03 -3.24 -7.60
N SER A 346 19.60 -2.94 -6.44
CA SER A 346 20.12 -3.93 -5.48
C SER A 346 19.16 -4.08 -4.32
N LEU A 347 18.56 -5.26 -4.17
CA LEU A 347 17.50 -5.54 -3.21
C LEU A 347 17.94 -6.67 -2.26
N GLU A 348 18.32 -6.31 -1.04
CA GLU A 348 18.86 -7.27 -0.07
C GLU A 348 17.82 -7.59 1.01
N ALA A 349 17.03 -8.62 0.74
CA ALA A 349 16.19 -9.31 1.71
C ALA A 349 17.01 -10.25 2.62
N TYR A 350 18.26 -9.89 2.88
CA TYR A 350 19.16 -10.55 3.82
C TYR A 350 19.99 -9.48 4.53
N ASN A 351 20.14 -9.57 5.86
CA ASN A 351 21.07 -8.72 6.60
C ASN A 351 22.25 -9.58 7.09
N PRO A 352 23.48 -9.38 6.58
CA PRO A 352 24.63 -10.22 6.91
C PRO A 352 25.04 -10.13 8.39
N ASN A 353 24.71 -9.02 9.06
CA ASN A 353 25.05 -8.80 10.46
C ASN A 353 24.15 -9.63 11.40
N THR A 354 22.88 -9.84 11.03
CA THR A 354 21.92 -10.65 11.80
C THR A 354 21.72 -12.06 11.24
N ARG A 355 22.22 -12.32 10.01
CA ARG A 355 21.99 -13.53 9.21
C ARG A 355 20.50 -13.85 9.00
N ASP A 356 19.67 -12.81 8.95
CA ASP A 356 18.21 -12.93 8.78
C ASP A 356 17.82 -12.78 7.31
N PRO A 357 17.19 -13.81 6.67
CA PRO A 357 16.74 -13.78 5.27
C PRO A 357 15.37 -13.12 5.07
N PHE A 358 14.86 -12.32 6.02
CA PHE A 358 13.64 -11.50 5.90
C PHE A 358 12.41 -12.23 5.32
N ASN A 359 11.64 -11.62 4.42
CA ASN A 359 10.49 -12.24 3.77
C ASN A 359 10.60 -12.28 2.24
N ALA A 360 10.84 -11.15 1.57
CA ALA A 360 11.09 -11.10 0.12
C ALA A 360 11.84 -9.83 -0.33
N CYS A 361 12.50 -9.89 -1.49
CA CYS A 361 12.94 -8.68 -2.21
C CYS A 361 11.73 -7.96 -2.83
N LEU A 362 10.77 -8.74 -3.34
CA LEU A 362 9.48 -8.24 -3.85
C LEU A 362 8.36 -9.16 -3.36
N MET A 363 7.40 -8.60 -2.64
CA MET A 363 6.16 -9.28 -2.24
C MET A 363 4.99 -8.84 -3.12
N ILE A 364 4.50 -9.77 -3.94
CA ILE A 364 3.42 -9.57 -4.92
C ILE A 364 2.08 -10.01 -4.33
N GLY A 365 1.18 -9.04 -4.21
CA GLY A 365 -0.04 -9.08 -3.40
C GLY A 365 0.26 -8.85 -1.90
N SER A 366 -0.67 -8.21 -1.21
CA SER A 366 -0.66 -8.10 0.27
C SER A 366 -2.08 -8.17 0.85
N THR A 367 -2.19 -8.25 2.18
CA THR A 367 -3.49 -8.25 2.90
C THR A 367 -4.24 -6.91 2.84
N THR A 368 -3.66 -5.87 2.23
CA THR A 368 -4.35 -4.62 1.88
C THR A 368 -4.96 -4.65 0.49
N GLY A 369 -4.42 -5.47 -0.42
CA GLY A 369 -4.91 -5.56 -1.80
C GLY A 369 -4.31 -6.74 -2.57
N PRO A 370 -5.12 -7.73 -2.99
CA PRO A 370 -4.66 -8.90 -3.73
C PRO A 370 -4.70 -8.71 -5.26
N ILE A 371 -5.02 -7.52 -5.78
CA ILE A 371 -5.07 -7.25 -7.22
C ILE A 371 -3.81 -6.48 -7.62
N VAL A 372 -2.97 -7.04 -8.47
CA VAL A 372 -1.76 -6.37 -8.97
C VAL A 372 -1.69 -6.49 -10.49
N SER A 373 -1.46 -5.38 -11.20
CA SER A 373 -1.35 -5.42 -12.67
C SER A 373 -0.32 -4.48 -13.27
N ASN A 374 0.19 -4.80 -14.46
CA ASN A 374 1.20 -4.00 -15.17
C ASN A 374 2.42 -3.72 -14.27
N LEU A 375 3.06 -4.80 -13.79
CA LEU A 375 4.27 -4.74 -12.95
C LEU A 375 5.45 -5.33 -13.74
N VAL A 376 6.52 -4.56 -13.92
CA VAL A 376 7.78 -5.03 -14.50
C VAL A 376 8.85 -5.06 -13.42
N PHE A 377 9.41 -6.24 -13.15
CA PHE A 377 10.56 -6.44 -12.26
C PHE A 377 11.73 -7.00 -13.09
N GLU A 378 12.68 -6.15 -13.44
CA GLU A 378 13.74 -6.53 -14.37
C GLU A 378 15.11 -5.92 -14.07
N GLN A 379 16.19 -6.62 -14.45
CA GLN A 379 17.55 -6.12 -14.29
C GLN A 379 17.88 -5.74 -12.84
N ASN A 380 17.28 -6.40 -11.85
CA ASN A 380 17.60 -6.19 -10.44
C ASN A 380 18.57 -7.29 -9.96
N TYR A 381 19.48 -6.93 -9.06
CA TYR A 381 20.08 -7.88 -8.14
C TYR A 381 19.14 -8.06 -6.94
N CYS A 382 18.89 -9.31 -6.56
CA CYS A 382 18.09 -9.63 -5.39
C CYS A 382 18.73 -10.78 -4.61
N ASN A 383 18.90 -10.60 -3.30
CA ASN A 383 19.42 -11.63 -2.41
C ASN A 383 18.56 -11.78 -1.16
N GLY A 384 18.46 -13.00 -0.62
CA GLY A 384 17.62 -13.29 0.53
C GLY A 384 16.15 -13.53 0.22
N GLY A 385 15.31 -13.43 1.25
CA GLY A 385 13.88 -13.75 1.26
C GLY A 385 13.57 -15.15 1.82
N ASN A 386 12.37 -15.34 2.35
CA ASN A 386 11.77 -16.68 2.44
C ASN A 386 11.66 -17.26 1.03
N TYR A 387 11.06 -16.48 0.13
CA TYR A 387 11.31 -16.53 -1.30
C TYR A 387 11.78 -15.15 -1.74
N SER A 388 12.78 -15.08 -2.61
CA SER A 388 13.29 -13.79 -3.14
C SER A 388 12.18 -12.96 -3.82
N ILE A 389 11.28 -13.63 -4.54
CA ILE A 389 10.01 -13.12 -5.06
C ILE A 389 8.88 -13.87 -4.35
N GLY A 390 8.21 -13.18 -3.43
CA GLY A 390 7.02 -13.69 -2.74
C GLY A 390 5.77 -13.46 -3.59
N VAL A 391 4.92 -14.49 -3.71
CA VAL A 391 3.67 -14.45 -4.47
C VAL A 391 2.54 -14.98 -3.58
N ARG A 392 1.52 -14.15 -3.33
CA ARG A 392 0.35 -14.56 -2.54
C ARG A 392 -0.50 -15.60 -3.27
N GLU A 393 -1.16 -16.44 -2.48
CA GLU A 393 -2.10 -17.46 -2.98
C GLU A 393 -3.38 -16.86 -3.57
N ASP A 394 -3.89 -15.79 -2.96
CA ASP A 394 -5.10 -15.08 -3.37
C ASP A 394 -4.83 -13.98 -4.41
N LEU A 395 -3.62 -13.94 -5.00
CA LEU A 395 -3.22 -12.93 -5.97
C LEU A 395 -4.04 -13.03 -7.27
N ASN A 396 -4.76 -11.96 -7.58
CA ASN A 396 -5.30 -11.71 -8.91
C ASN A 396 -4.30 -10.84 -9.69
N ALA A 397 -3.49 -11.48 -10.55
CA ALA A 397 -2.46 -10.83 -11.33
C ALA A 397 -2.88 -10.62 -12.79
N ALA A 398 -2.42 -9.53 -13.40
CA ALA A 398 -2.53 -9.32 -14.85
C ALA A 398 -1.32 -8.57 -15.40
N ASN A 399 -0.64 -9.11 -16.41
CA ASN A 399 0.52 -8.48 -17.04
C ASN A 399 1.63 -8.12 -16.02
N ILE A 400 2.05 -9.11 -15.22
CA ILE A 400 3.25 -9.04 -14.38
C ILE A 400 4.39 -9.74 -15.12
N VAL A 401 5.54 -9.09 -15.27
CA VAL A 401 6.70 -9.62 -16.01
C VAL A 401 7.95 -9.58 -15.13
N ILE A 402 8.62 -10.73 -15.01
CA ILE A 402 9.82 -10.90 -14.19
C ILE A 402 10.93 -11.52 -15.07
N ARG A 403 11.97 -10.74 -15.39
CA ARG A 403 12.99 -11.10 -16.40
C ARG A 403 14.34 -10.41 -16.17
N ASN A 404 15.43 -10.97 -16.69
CA ASN A 404 16.78 -10.38 -16.64
C ASN A 404 17.32 -10.10 -15.22
N ASN A 405 16.79 -10.72 -14.17
CA ASN A 405 17.23 -10.47 -12.80
C ASN A 405 18.37 -11.42 -12.40
N VAL A 406 19.16 -11.00 -11.41
CA VAL A 406 20.31 -11.72 -10.89
C VAL A 406 20.09 -12.03 -9.42
N TYR A 407 20.12 -13.32 -9.06
CA TYR A 407 19.75 -13.78 -7.72
C TYR A 407 20.93 -14.29 -6.91
N GLY A 408 21.03 -13.84 -5.66
CA GLY A 408 21.90 -14.43 -4.66
C GLY A 408 21.39 -15.79 -4.16
N ARG A 409 22.03 -16.31 -3.10
CA ARG A 409 21.77 -17.66 -2.56
C ARG A 409 21.11 -17.67 -1.18
N ASP A 410 21.02 -16.52 -0.50
CA ASP A 410 20.63 -16.44 0.92
C ASP A 410 19.11 -16.57 1.17
N PHE A 411 18.35 -17.10 0.19
CA PHE A 411 16.92 -17.36 0.35
C PHE A 411 16.66 -18.65 1.14
N ARG A 412 15.50 -18.75 1.81
CA ARG A 412 15.15 -19.92 2.63
C ARG A 412 14.55 -21.08 1.84
N TYR A 413 13.64 -20.81 0.90
CA TYR A 413 12.84 -21.85 0.24
C TYR A 413 13.07 -21.92 -1.27
N GLY A 414 13.29 -20.77 -1.92
CA GLY A 414 13.53 -20.69 -3.35
C GLY A 414 13.61 -19.24 -3.83
N VAL A 415 13.87 -19.04 -5.12
CA VAL A 415 13.87 -17.67 -5.68
C VAL A 415 12.45 -17.14 -5.86
N ILE A 416 11.50 -17.94 -6.34
CA ILE A 416 10.14 -17.46 -6.63
C ILE A 416 9.10 -18.45 -6.12
N ALA A 417 8.14 -17.94 -5.34
CA ALA A 417 6.96 -18.68 -4.95
C ALA A 417 5.96 -18.75 -6.12
N ARG A 418 5.25 -19.86 -6.27
CA ARG A 418 4.11 -20.01 -7.20
C ARG A 418 4.43 -19.57 -8.65
N THR A 419 5.50 -20.10 -9.24
CA THR A 419 5.95 -19.80 -10.62
C THR A 419 4.88 -19.95 -11.71
N GLN A 420 3.85 -20.77 -11.46
CA GLN A 420 2.72 -21.02 -12.36
C GLN A 420 1.49 -20.12 -12.09
N GLN A 421 1.63 -19.06 -11.29
CA GLN A 421 0.53 -18.14 -10.98
C GLN A 421 0.05 -17.41 -12.25
N ALA A 422 -1.23 -17.61 -12.59
CA ALA A 422 -1.84 -16.94 -13.74
C ALA A 422 -1.67 -15.42 -13.68
N GLY A 423 -1.30 -14.80 -14.79
CA GLY A 423 -1.03 -13.37 -14.90
C GLY A 423 0.40 -12.93 -14.57
N ILE A 424 1.26 -13.85 -14.12
CA ILE A 424 2.71 -13.65 -13.99
C ILE A 424 3.44 -14.37 -15.14
N THR A 425 4.30 -13.63 -15.84
CA THR A 425 5.26 -14.15 -16.81
C THR A 425 6.64 -14.20 -16.14
N TRP A 426 7.09 -15.41 -15.81
CA TRP A 426 8.46 -15.68 -15.36
C TRP A 426 9.33 -16.10 -16.55
N ASP A 427 10.25 -15.24 -16.97
CA ASP A 427 11.23 -15.57 -18.01
C ASP A 427 12.39 -16.38 -17.39
N SER A 428 12.24 -17.69 -17.35
CA SER A 428 13.22 -18.59 -16.74
C SER A 428 14.60 -18.55 -17.40
N ALA A 429 14.70 -18.15 -18.68
CA ALA A 429 15.97 -18.12 -19.40
C ALA A 429 16.85 -16.93 -18.99
N SER A 430 16.25 -15.79 -18.65
CA SER A 430 16.97 -14.56 -18.33
C SER A 430 17.14 -14.27 -16.83
N ASN A 431 16.34 -14.91 -15.97
CA ASN A 431 16.53 -14.86 -14.53
C ASN A 431 17.62 -15.87 -14.12
N VAL A 432 18.76 -15.39 -13.61
CA VAL A 432 19.96 -16.21 -13.38
C VAL A 432 20.55 -16.02 -11.99
N PHE A 433 21.31 -17.00 -11.49
CA PHE A 433 22.05 -16.83 -10.24
C PHE A 433 23.32 -15.97 -10.42
N ALA A 434 23.71 -15.24 -9.38
CA ALA A 434 24.88 -14.37 -9.37
C ALA A 434 26.20 -15.14 -9.48
N ASP A 435 26.29 -16.29 -8.81
CA ASP A 435 27.50 -17.11 -8.65
C ASP A 435 27.95 -17.82 -9.93
N ASN A 436 27.01 -18.38 -10.70
CA ASN A 436 27.28 -19.25 -11.84
C ASN A 436 26.51 -18.88 -13.12
N ARG A 437 25.71 -17.81 -13.08
CA ARG A 437 24.91 -17.29 -14.21
C ARG A 437 23.97 -18.33 -14.84
N ARG A 438 23.68 -19.44 -14.15
CA ARG A 438 22.74 -20.45 -14.61
C ARG A 438 21.30 -19.97 -14.38
N PRO A 439 20.36 -20.33 -15.28
CA PRO A 439 18.93 -20.11 -15.09
C PRO A 439 18.42 -20.53 -13.71
N VAL A 440 17.59 -19.68 -13.13
CA VAL A 440 16.77 -19.98 -11.97
C VAL A 440 15.55 -20.78 -12.41
N LYS A 441 15.29 -21.90 -11.74
CA LYS A 441 14.14 -22.79 -12.00
C LYS A 441 12.99 -22.49 -11.05
#